data_AF-A0A832D319-F1
#
_entry.id   AF-A0A832D319-F1
#
_cell.length_a   1.000
_cell.length_b   1.000
_cell.length_c   1.000
_cell.angle_alpha   90.00
_cell.angle_beta   90.00
_cell.angle_gamma   90.00
#
_symmetry.space_group_name_H-M   'P 1'
#
loop_
_entity.id
_entity.type
_entity.pdbx_description
1 polymer ?
#
loop_
_entity_poly.entity_id
_entity_poly.type
_entity_poly.pdbx_seq_one_letter_code
_entity_poly.pdbx_strand_id
1 'polypeptide(L)'
;MVYLCVSTSSRSARRERPLWHQHWNWPTNSRLTVHCFTTCPEVELFLNNQSLGKKYLKDATNQILTWEVKFQPGELRAIGASNNLTLATHTLQTAGKPNAIKLLPDTTTLRADGKDVCHIEFQIVDAQNVRVPLATNRVTVTLTGPARLMGIENGDLNSIDTGKTTSRNAYQGRGLIILQSTKTPGTIKLTVESNGIKPAHLVIPTTAP
;
A
#
# COMPACT_ATOMS: atom_id res chain seq x y z
N MET A 1 -15.21 8.64 -3.09
CA MET A 1 -14.04 7.75 -3.12
C MET A 1 -13.74 7.39 -4.56
N VAL A 2 -12.46 7.28 -4.93
CA VAL A 2 -11.98 6.70 -6.19
C VAL A 2 -10.83 5.76 -5.84
N TYR A 3 -10.76 4.60 -6.48
CA TYR A 3 -9.71 3.62 -6.23
C TYR A 3 -9.38 2.83 -7.50
N LEU A 4 -8.09 2.73 -7.83
CA LEU A 4 -7.59 2.05 -9.03
C LEU A 4 -6.97 0.69 -8.70
N CYS A 5 -7.30 -0.30 -9.52
CA CYS A 5 -6.52 -1.53 -9.64
C CYS A 5 -6.35 -1.92 -11.10
N VAL A 6 -5.46 -2.87 -11.36
CA VAL A 6 -5.05 -3.24 -12.71
C VAL A 6 -5.01 -4.75 -12.85
N SER A 7 -5.45 -5.27 -13.99
CA SER A 7 -5.25 -6.67 -14.35
C SER A 7 -4.62 -6.76 -15.74
N THR A 8 -3.88 -7.84 -16.00
CA THR A 8 -3.47 -8.17 -17.37
C THR A 8 -4.71 -8.49 -18.20
N SER A 9 -4.80 -7.96 -19.42
CA SER A 9 -5.85 -8.33 -20.37
C SER A 9 -5.64 -9.78 -20.80
N SER A 10 -6.18 -10.77 -20.08
CA SER A 10 -6.08 -12.19 -20.46
C SER A 10 -7.14 -12.53 -21.50
N ARG A 11 -6.73 -13.28 -22.55
CA ARG A 11 -7.64 -13.88 -23.54
C ARG A 11 -8.06 -15.31 -23.14
N SER A 12 -7.69 -15.81 -21.97
CA SER A 12 -7.90 -17.21 -21.60
C SER A 12 -9.28 -17.43 -20.99
N ALA A 13 -10.09 -18.27 -21.64
CA ALA A 13 -11.45 -18.66 -21.26
C ALA A 13 -11.57 -19.51 -19.96
N ARG A 14 -10.59 -19.48 -19.05
CA ARG A 14 -10.70 -20.15 -17.74
C ARG A 14 -11.28 -19.16 -16.73
N ARG A 15 -12.27 -19.65 -15.97
CA ARG A 15 -13.00 -18.96 -14.88
C ARG A 15 -12.11 -18.65 -13.66
N GLU A 16 -10.93 -18.10 -13.87
CA GLU A 16 -10.13 -17.55 -12.77
C GLU A 16 -10.49 -16.06 -12.65
N ARG A 17 -10.90 -15.65 -11.45
CA ARG A 17 -11.13 -14.22 -11.19
C ARG A 17 -9.82 -13.49 -11.48
N PRO A 18 -9.83 -12.40 -12.27
CA PRO A 18 -8.61 -11.67 -12.56
C PRO A 18 -7.97 -11.21 -11.24
N LEU A 19 -6.69 -11.53 -11.05
CA LEU A 19 -5.92 -10.98 -9.94
C LEU A 19 -5.79 -9.47 -10.17
N TRP A 20 -6.29 -8.70 -9.21
CA TRP A 20 -6.22 -7.24 -9.25
C TRP A 20 -4.97 -6.75 -8.53
N HIS A 21 -4.19 -5.95 -9.23
CA HIS A 21 -2.93 -5.41 -8.77
C HIS A 21 -3.09 -3.93 -8.40
N GLN A 22 -2.53 -3.56 -7.26
CA GLN A 22 -2.57 -2.18 -6.73
C GLN A 22 -1.26 -1.44 -7.07
N HIS A 23 -0.74 -1.58 -8.30
CA HIS A 23 0.51 -0.98 -8.72
C HIS A 23 0.62 -0.74 -10.24
N TRP A 24 1.55 0.12 -10.64
CA TRP A 24 1.84 0.49 -12.03
C TRP A 24 3.27 0.12 -12.44
N ASN A 25 3.64 -1.13 -12.18
CA ASN A 25 4.95 -1.71 -12.54
C ASN A 25 4.72 -2.94 -13.40
N TRP A 26 4.81 -2.77 -14.72
CA TRP A 26 4.51 -3.81 -15.70
C TRP A 26 5.61 -3.86 -16.78
N PRO A 27 5.74 -4.98 -17.50
CA PRO A 27 6.61 -5.03 -18.68
C PRO A 27 6.24 -3.97 -19.72
N THR A 28 7.24 -3.45 -20.43
CA THR A 28 7.02 -2.53 -21.54
C THR A 28 6.08 -3.14 -22.57
N ASN A 29 5.15 -2.35 -23.09
CA ASN A 29 4.11 -2.77 -24.05
C ASN A 29 3.01 -3.70 -23.52
N SER A 30 2.94 -3.99 -22.22
CA SER A 30 1.78 -4.68 -21.64
C SER A 30 0.47 -3.92 -21.94
N ARG A 31 -0.57 -4.67 -22.30
CA ARG A 31 -1.95 -4.16 -22.35
C ARG A 31 -2.65 -4.57 -21.07
N LEU A 32 -3.25 -3.58 -20.42
CA LEU A 32 -3.78 -3.70 -19.08
C LEU A 32 -5.21 -3.20 -19.05
N THR A 33 -6.07 -3.92 -18.35
CA THR A 33 -7.38 -3.39 -17.95
C THR A 33 -7.22 -2.66 -16.63
N VAL A 34 -7.40 -1.34 -16.67
CA VAL A 34 -7.49 -0.50 -15.47
C VAL A 34 -8.93 -0.54 -14.99
N HIS A 35 -9.14 -0.95 -13.74
CA HIS A 35 -10.44 -0.95 -13.07
C HIS A 35 -10.48 0.18 -12.06
N CYS A 36 -11.61 0.87 -12.00
CA CYS A 36 -11.84 1.95 -11.05
C CYS A 36 -13.12 1.69 -10.27
N PHE A 37 -12.99 1.62 -8.95
CA PHE A 37 -14.10 1.63 -8.00
C PHE A 37 -14.32 3.07 -7.56
N THR A 38 -15.56 3.53 -7.61
CA THR A 38 -15.87 4.92 -7.31
C THR A 38 -17.27 5.07 -6.75
N THR A 39 -17.43 6.05 -5.87
CA THR A 39 -18.74 6.58 -5.47
C THR A 39 -19.04 7.93 -6.14
N CYS A 40 -18.11 8.45 -6.93
CA CYS A 40 -18.29 9.71 -7.67
C CYS A 40 -19.12 9.47 -8.95
N PRO A 41 -20.00 10.42 -9.33
CA PRO A 41 -20.80 10.31 -10.55
C PRO A 41 -19.99 10.15 -11.85
N GLU A 42 -18.84 10.82 -11.95
CA GLU A 42 -17.93 10.72 -13.09
C GLU A 42 -16.48 10.54 -12.63
N VAL A 43 -15.68 9.86 -13.46
CA VAL A 43 -14.25 9.69 -13.27
C VAL A 43 -13.53 9.91 -14.59
N GLU A 44 -12.47 10.71 -14.56
CA GLU A 44 -11.54 10.85 -15.68
C GLU A 44 -10.18 10.24 -15.32
N LEU A 45 -9.65 9.41 -16.23
CA LEU A 45 -8.39 8.73 -16.07
C LEU A 45 -7.30 9.46 -16.87
N PHE A 46 -6.12 9.62 -16.28
CA PHE A 46 -4.96 10.26 -16.88
C PHE A 46 -3.75 9.33 -16.80
N LEU A 47 -2.97 9.25 -17.88
CA LEU A 47 -1.64 8.65 -17.88
C LEU A 47 -0.64 9.73 -18.28
N ASN A 48 0.31 10.04 -17.41
CA ASN A 48 1.33 11.07 -17.63
C ASN A 48 0.72 12.41 -18.07
N ASN A 49 -0.31 12.85 -17.35
CA ASN A 49 -1.11 14.06 -17.61
C ASN A 49 -1.91 14.07 -18.93
N GLN A 50 -1.86 13.00 -19.73
CA GLN A 50 -2.73 12.83 -20.89
C GLN A 50 -4.04 12.15 -20.47
N SER A 51 -5.18 12.77 -20.79
CA SER A 51 -6.49 12.15 -20.54
C SER A 51 -6.67 10.89 -21.40
N LEU A 52 -7.15 9.84 -20.76
CA LEU A 52 -7.59 8.58 -21.36
C LEU A 52 -9.12 8.50 -21.48
N GLY A 53 -9.80 9.62 -21.24
CA GLY A 53 -11.24 9.76 -21.35
C GLY A 53 -11.98 9.67 -20.02
N LYS A 54 -13.07 10.42 -19.96
CA LYS A 54 -14.03 10.45 -18.87
C LYS A 54 -15.06 9.32 -19.01
N LYS A 55 -15.45 8.71 -17.89
CA LYS A 55 -16.53 7.73 -17.80
C LYS A 55 -17.47 8.07 -16.64
N TYR A 56 -18.73 7.65 -16.75
CA TYR A 56 -19.76 7.91 -15.76
C TYR A 56 -20.16 6.63 -15.03
N LEU A 57 -20.35 6.73 -13.71
CA LEU A 57 -20.72 5.59 -12.88
C LEU A 57 -22.04 4.93 -13.31
N LYS A 58 -22.99 5.72 -13.83
CA LYS A 58 -24.26 5.20 -14.37
C LYS A 58 -24.09 4.25 -15.56
N ASP A 59 -22.96 4.35 -16.27
CA ASP A 59 -22.64 3.53 -17.45
C ASP A 59 -21.69 2.36 -17.09
N ALA A 60 -21.39 2.18 -15.80
CA ALA A 60 -20.48 1.15 -15.31
C ALA A 60 -21.10 -0.24 -15.41
N THR A 61 -20.30 -1.22 -15.85
CA THR A 61 -20.69 -2.64 -15.78
C THR A 61 -20.31 -3.18 -14.40
N ASN A 62 -21.27 -3.80 -13.70
CA ASN A 62 -21.06 -4.31 -12.33
C ASN A 62 -20.50 -3.25 -11.36
N GLN A 63 -20.85 -1.98 -11.56
CA GLN A 63 -20.36 -0.83 -10.76
C GLN A 63 -18.84 -0.60 -10.84
N ILE A 64 -18.18 -1.09 -11.90
CA ILE A 64 -16.76 -0.89 -12.16
C ILE A 64 -16.58 -0.15 -13.47
N LEU A 65 -15.81 0.95 -13.44
CA LEU A 65 -15.37 1.64 -14.64
C LEU A 65 -14.05 1.02 -15.11
N THR A 66 -13.94 0.73 -16.41
CA THR A 66 -12.76 0.07 -16.97
C THR A 66 -12.14 0.85 -18.12
N TRP A 67 -10.82 0.82 -18.26
CA TRP A 67 -10.10 1.35 -19.43
C TRP A 67 -9.07 0.31 -19.90
N GLU A 68 -8.92 0.15 -21.21
CA GLU A 68 -7.81 -0.60 -21.77
C GLU A 68 -6.64 0.37 -22.00
N VAL A 69 -5.54 0.15 -21.30
CA VAL A 69 -4.40 1.06 -21.27
C VAL A 69 -3.14 0.31 -21.66
N LYS A 70 -2.39 0.84 -22.63
CA LYS A 70 -1.03 0.37 -22.91
C LYS A 70 -0.11 0.92 -21.84
N PHE A 71 0.63 0.04 -21.17
CA PHE A 71 1.55 0.44 -20.12
C PHE A 71 2.61 1.41 -20.65
N GLN A 72 2.76 2.51 -19.93
CA GLN A 72 3.92 3.40 -19.98
C GLN A 72 4.32 3.73 -18.55
N PRO A 73 5.63 3.71 -18.21
CA PRO A 73 6.10 4.14 -16.91
C PRO A 73 5.66 5.58 -16.59
N GLY A 74 5.40 5.84 -15.32
CA GLY A 74 5.06 7.17 -14.81
C GLY A 74 3.84 7.12 -13.90
N GLU A 75 2.91 8.05 -14.11
CA GLU A 75 1.76 8.24 -13.24
C GLU A 75 0.45 7.89 -13.95
N LEU A 76 -0.32 6.97 -13.36
CA LEU A 76 -1.71 6.71 -13.70
C LEU A 76 -2.61 7.31 -12.61
N ARG A 77 -3.40 8.32 -12.95
CA ARG A 77 -4.19 9.11 -12.00
C ARG A 77 -5.65 9.14 -12.40
N ALA A 78 -6.54 8.84 -11.46
CA ALA A 78 -7.98 9.00 -11.63
C ALA A 78 -8.48 10.19 -10.81
N ILE A 79 -9.35 10.98 -11.42
CA ILE A 79 -10.05 12.09 -10.78
C ILE A 79 -11.54 11.78 -10.79
N GLY A 80 -12.12 11.60 -9.61
CA GLY A 80 -13.57 11.49 -9.44
C GLY A 80 -14.17 12.86 -9.19
N ALA A 81 -15.24 13.17 -9.91
CA ALA A 81 -15.89 14.48 -9.87
C ALA A 81 -17.42 14.36 -9.87
N SER A 82 -18.06 15.46 -9.53
CA SER A 82 -19.50 15.70 -9.70
C SER A 82 -19.70 17.15 -10.13
N ASN A 83 -20.47 17.40 -11.19
CA ASN A 83 -20.71 18.76 -11.70
C ASN A 83 -19.41 19.57 -11.89
N ASN A 84 -18.37 18.96 -12.48
CA ASN A 84 -17.02 19.52 -12.66
C ASN A 84 -16.24 19.87 -11.38
N LEU A 85 -16.77 19.56 -10.19
CA LEU A 85 -16.05 19.67 -8.93
C LEU A 85 -15.29 18.36 -8.65
N THR A 86 -13.97 18.46 -8.43
CA THR A 86 -13.17 17.31 -8.00
C THR A 86 -13.54 16.91 -6.58
N LEU A 87 -13.90 15.63 -6.39
CA LEU A 87 -14.31 15.08 -5.10
C LEU A 87 -13.29 14.10 -4.52
N ALA A 88 -12.56 13.38 -5.37
CA ALA A 88 -11.57 12.40 -4.94
C ALA A 88 -10.52 12.18 -6.04
N THR A 89 -9.32 11.80 -5.64
CA THR A 89 -8.27 11.36 -6.57
C THR A 89 -7.64 10.06 -6.07
N HIS A 90 -7.12 9.27 -7.00
CA HIS A 90 -6.30 8.11 -6.68
C HIS A 90 -5.24 7.91 -7.75
N THR A 91 -4.03 7.55 -7.32
CA THR A 91 -2.87 7.50 -8.19
C THR A 91 -2.10 6.19 -8.00
N LEU A 92 -1.69 5.58 -9.11
CA LEU A 92 -0.69 4.53 -9.16
C LEU A 92 0.55 5.09 -9.87
N GLN A 93 1.73 4.88 -9.29
CA GLN A 93 2.99 5.35 -9.85
C GLN A 93 3.92 4.16 -10.11
N THR A 94 4.70 4.24 -11.18
CA THR A 94 5.75 3.26 -11.47
C THR A 94 6.89 3.45 -10.48
N ALA A 95 7.11 2.47 -9.62
CA ALA A 95 8.21 2.50 -8.67
C ALA A 95 9.56 2.17 -9.34
N GLY A 96 10.62 2.80 -8.86
CA GLY A 96 12.01 2.47 -9.16
C GLY A 96 12.56 1.30 -8.33
N LYS A 97 13.88 1.30 -8.11
CA LYS A 97 14.56 0.29 -7.29
C LYS A 97 14.31 0.54 -5.79
N PRO A 98 14.24 -0.51 -4.96
CA PRO A 98 14.22 -0.37 -3.50
C PRO A 98 15.34 0.54 -2.99
N ASN A 99 15.01 1.46 -2.09
CA ASN A 99 15.94 2.46 -1.58
C ASN A 99 15.79 2.70 -0.07
N ALA A 100 14.57 2.65 0.48
CA ALA A 100 14.33 2.90 1.89
C ALA A 100 13.12 2.12 2.42
N ILE A 101 12.99 2.10 3.75
CA ILE A 101 11.77 1.67 4.45
C ILE A 101 10.97 2.92 4.83
N LYS A 102 9.65 2.87 4.64
CA LYS A 102 8.69 3.88 5.13
C LYS A 102 7.78 3.24 6.17
N LEU A 103 7.55 3.93 7.29
CA LEU A 103 6.67 3.48 8.36
C LEU A 103 5.41 4.34 8.39
N LEU A 104 4.25 3.69 8.46
CA LEU A 104 2.92 4.30 8.46
C LEU A 104 2.15 3.75 9.67
N PRO A 105 2.26 4.39 10.85
CA PRO A 105 1.47 4.00 12.01
C PRO A 105 0.01 4.46 11.85
N ASP A 106 -0.93 3.65 12.33
CA ASP A 106 -2.36 3.99 12.43
C ASP A 106 -2.65 5.01 13.55
N THR A 107 -1.79 5.06 14.56
CA THR A 107 -1.81 6.04 15.65
C THR A 107 -0.42 6.56 15.97
N THR A 108 -0.32 7.84 16.33
CA THR A 108 0.96 8.46 16.74
C THR A 108 1.17 8.45 18.25
N THR A 109 0.21 7.98 19.05
CA THR A 109 0.30 7.87 20.51
C THR A 109 -0.42 6.61 21.00
N LEU A 110 -0.06 6.12 22.19
CA LEU A 110 -0.72 4.97 22.83
C LEU A 110 -1.03 5.26 24.29
N ARG A 111 -2.09 4.67 24.83
CA ARG A 111 -2.35 4.64 26.27
C ARG A 111 -1.51 3.56 26.93
N ALA A 112 -0.90 3.88 28.06
CA ALA A 112 -0.12 2.94 28.87
C ALA A 112 -1.04 2.06 29.75
N ASP A 113 -2.03 1.38 29.15
CA ASP A 113 -2.99 0.52 29.84
C ASP A 113 -2.65 -0.97 29.75
N GLY A 114 -1.58 -1.33 29.02
CA GLY A 114 -1.17 -2.71 28.76
C GLY A 114 -2.04 -3.44 27.72
N LYS A 115 -2.93 -2.72 27.04
CA LYS A 115 -3.91 -3.27 26.10
C LYS A 115 -3.87 -2.55 24.76
N ASP A 116 -3.56 -1.27 24.74
CA ASP A 116 -3.59 -0.42 23.55
C ASP A 116 -2.59 -0.89 22.49
N VAL A 117 -3.00 -0.84 21.23
CA VAL A 117 -2.28 -1.44 20.09
C VAL A 117 -2.05 -0.39 19.01
N CYS A 118 -0.85 -0.42 18.41
CA CYS A 118 -0.55 0.33 17.20
C CYS A 118 -0.19 -0.64 16.07
N HIS A 119 -0.84 -0.48 14.92
CA HIS A 119 -0.50 -1.15 13.68
C HIS A 119 0.36 -0.22 12.83
N ILE A 120 1.51 -0.73 12.41
CA ILE A 120 2.49 0.05 11.66
C ILE A 120 2.73 -0.68 10.35
N GLU A 121 2.18 -0.14 9.26
CA GLU A 121 2.52 -0.64 7.93
C GLU A 121 3.96 -0.22 7.61
N PHE A 122 4.81 -1.18 7.29
CA PHE A 122 6.10 -0.90 6.69
C PHE A 122 6.00 -1.09 5.17
N GLN A 123 6.60 -0.17 4.42
CA GLN A 123 6.67 -0.24 2.96
C GLN A 123 8.12 -0.15 2.52
N ILE A 124 8.52 -1.01 1.58
CA ILE A 124 9.76 -0.87 0.83
C ILE A 124 9.48 0.14 -0.28
N VAL A 125 10.20 1.25 -0.26
CA VAL A 125 10.00 2.36 -1.19
C VAL A 125 11.25 2.67 -2.00
N ASP A 126 11.06 3.25 -3.17
CA ASP A 126 12.13 3.78 -4.00
C ASP A 126 12.64 5.15 -3.50
N ALA A 127 13.53 5.78 -4.27
CA ALA A 127 14.10 7.08 -3.93
C ALA A 127 13.08 8.24 -3.98
N GLN A 128 11.91 8.01 -4.57
CA GLN A 128 10.81 8.96 -4.70
C GLN A 128 9.66 8.66 -3.72
N ASN A 129 9.87 7.75 -2.75
CA ASN A 129 8.86 7.26 -1.79
C ASN A 129 7.68 6.50 -2.43
N VAL A 130 7.82 5.97 -3.64
CA VAL A 130 6.82 5.09 -4.25
C VAL A 130 7.07 3.66 -3.74
N ARG A 131 6.01 3.00 -3.25
CA ARG A 131 6.09 1.59 -2.83
C ARG A 131 6.53 0.72 -4.00
N VAL A 132 7.59 -0.06 -3.80
CA VAL A 132 8.10 -1.02 -4.79
C VAL A 132 7.28 -2.31 -4.69
N PRO A 133 6.30 -2.56 -5.59
CA PRO A 133 5.30 -3.60 -5.40
C PRO A 133 5.84 -5.03 -5.53
N LEU A 134 7.04 -5.20 -6.08
CA LEU A 134 7.68 -6.51 -6.24
C LEU A 134 8.80 -6.74 -5.20
N ALA A 135 8.99 -5.82 -4.25
CA ALA A 135 10.02 -5.98 -3.23
C ALA A 135 9.65 -7.09 -2.25
N THR A 136 10.61 -7.98 -2.01
CA THR A 136 10.54 -9.12 -1.10
C THR A 136 11.60 -9.05 0.01
N ASN A 137 12.19 -7.86 0.20
CA ASN A 137 13.24 -7.60 1.19
C ASN A 137 12.88 -8.17 2.56
N ARG A 138 13.82 -8.87 3.19
CA ARG A 138 13.69 -9.27 4.58
C ARG A 138 13.91 -8.07 5.48
N VAL A 139 12.91 -7.71 6.27
CA VAL A 139 12.99 -6.66 7.28
C VAL A 139 13.21 -7.25 8.66
N THR A 140 13.97 -6.55 9.51
CA THR A 140 14.18 -6.88 10.91
C THR A 140 13.75 -5.70 11.78
N VAL A 141 13.06 -6.00 12.86
CA VAL A 141 12.48 -5.03 13.79
C VAL A 141 13.21 -5.08 15.12
N THR A 142 13.64 -3.92 15.59
CA THR A 142 14.16 -3.70 16.94
C THR A 142 13.26 -2.72 17.68
N LEU A 143 12.84 -3.10 18.89
CA LEU A 143 11.94 -2.31 19.73
C LEU A 143 12.59 -2.01 21.07
N THR A 144 12.53 -0.75 21.51
CA THR A 144 12.91 -0.33 22.86
C THR A 144 11.83 0.56 23.47
N GLY A 145 11.79 0.63 24.80
CA GLY A 145 10.77 1.39 25.54
C GLY A 145 9.58 0.53 25.99
N PRO A 146 8.51 1.16 26.53
CA PRO A 146 7.43 0.48 27.22
C PRO A 146 6.38 -0.10 26.26
N ALA A 147 6.81 -1.01 25.39
CA ALA A 147 5.94 -1.77 24.50
C ALA A 147 6.48 -3.17 24.25
N ARG A 148 5.60 -4.05 23.76
CA ARG A 148 5.97 -5.37 23.25
C ARG A 148 5.59 -5.51 21.79
N LEU A 149 6.45 -6.21 21.04
CA LEU A 149 6.13 -6.65 19.68
C LEU A 149 5.16 -7.83 19.77
N MET A 150 3.94 -7.65 19.29
CA MET A 150 2.93 -8.71 19.25
C MET A 150 3.13 -9.63 18.06
N GLY A 151 3.60 -9.08 16.95
CA GLY A 151 3.97 -9.83 15.77
C GLY A 151 4.32 -8.94 14.59
N ILE A 152 4.83 -9.59 13.54
CA ILE A 152 5.09 -9.01 12.23
C ILE A 152 4.54 -9.94 11.16
N GLU A 153 3.72 -9.40 10.26
CA GLU A 153 3.05 -10.15 9.20
C GLU A 153 3.14 -9.41 7.87
N ASN A 154 2.82 -10.09 6.78
CA ASN A 154 2.88 -9.50 5.43
C ASN A 154 1.66 -9.84 4.55
N GLY A 155 0.77 -10.71 5.02
CA GLY A 155 -0.43 -11.14 4.28
C GLY A 155 -0.17 -12.11 3.13
N ASP A 156 1.04 -12.69 3.05
CA ASP A 156 1.33 -13.76 2.10
C ASP A 156 0.76 -15.10 2.61
N LEU A 157 -0.32 -15.54 1.97
CA LEU A 157 -1.00 -16.80 2.30
C LEU A 157 -0.15 -18.05 2.05
N ASN A 158 0.94 -17.92 1.27
CA ASN A 158 1.86 -19.04 0.99
C ASN A 158 3.03 -19.09 1.98
N SER A 159 3.18 -18.10 2.85
CA SER A 159 4.27 -18.04 3.82
C SER A 159 3.98 -18.96 4.99
N ILE A 160 4.93 -19.85 5.31
CA ILE A 160 4.87 -20.76 6.46
C ILE A 160 5.55 -20.19 7.71
N ASP A 161 6.09 -18.97 7.62
CA ASP A 161 6.76 -18.30 8.74
C ASP A 161 5.75 -17.95 9.83
N THR A 162 6.14 -18.06 11.10
CA THR A 162 5.29 -17.63 12.22
C THR A 162 5.30 -16.10 12.36
N GLY A 163 4.16 -15.50 12.73
CA GLY A 163 4.07 -14.06 12.97
C GLY A 163 4.78 -13.59 14.25
N LYS A 164 5.09 -14.50 15.18
CA LYS A 164 5.78 -14.22 16.45
C LYS A 164 7.30 -14.23 16.27
N THR A 165 7.78 -13.36 15.40
CA THR A 165 9.19 -13.19 15.07
C THR A 165 9.53 -11.70 15.08
N THR A 166 10.82 -11.36 15.02
CA THR A 166 11.29 -9.99 14.84
C THR A 166 11.64 -9.69 13.38
N SER A 167 11.51 -10.65 12.46
CA SER A 167 11.86 -10.45 11.06
C SER A 167 10.90 -11.14 10.09
N ARG A 168 10.58 -10.46 8.99
CA ARG A 168 9.66 -10.96 7.96
C ARG A 168 10.09 -10.47 6.58
N ASN A 169 9.81 -11.25 5.55
CA ASN A 169 9.94 -10.75 4.19
C ASN A 169 8.78 -9.79 3.88
N ALA A 170 9.06 -8.71 3.15
CA ALA A 170 7.99 -7.92 2.55
C ALA A 170 7.20 -8.79 1.56
N TYR A 171 5.89 -8.58 1.48
CA TYR A 171 5.04 -9.15 0.45
C TYR A 171 4.34 -8.03 -0.27
N GLN A 172 4.40 -8.04 -1.60
CA GLN A 172 3.99 -6.92 -2.43
C GLN A 172 4.61 -5.56 -1.98
N GLY A 173 5.87 -5.60 -1.53
CA GLY A 173 6.59 -4.42 -1.04
C GLY A 173 6.16 -3.89 0.32
N ARG A 174 5.37 -4.62 1.11
CA ARG A 174 4.92 -4.15 2.43
C ARG A 174 4.73 -5.27 3.45
N GLY A 175 4.42 -4.88 4.67
CA GLY A 175 3.87 -5.73 5.72
C GLY A 175 3.42 -4.90 6.91
N LEU A 176 3.08 -5.55 8.01
CA LEU A 176 2.49 -4.95 9.19
C LEU A 176 3.24 -5.37 10.45
N ILE A 177 3.61 -4.39 11.26
CA ILE A 177 4.16 -4.56 12.61
C ILE A 177 3.05 -4.23 13.60
N ILE A 178 2.86 -5.07 14.61
CA ILE A 178 1.84 -4.87 15.63
C ILE A 178 2.54 -4.69 16.98
N LEU A 179 2.41 -3.50 17.56
CA LEU A 179 2.93 -3.18 18.88
C LEU A 179 1.80 -3.08 19.89
N GLN A 180 2.08 -3.47 21.13
CA GLN A 180 1.17 -3.23 22.24
C GLN A 180 1.88 -2.47 23.36
N SER A 181 1.21 -1.48 23.92
CA SER A 181 1.73 -0.73 25.07
C SER A 181 1.86 -1.63 26.31
N THR A 182 2.75 -1.26 27.22
CA THR A 182 2.74 -1.79 28.60
C THR A 182 1.90 -0.88 29.50
N LYS A 183 1.90 -1.15 30.81
CA LYS A 183 1.25 -0.30 31.82
C LYS A 183 2.10 0.90 32.25
N THR A 184 3.25 1.12 31.60
CA THR A 184 4.21 2.15 31.98
C THR A 184 4.24 3.24 30.91
N PRO A 185 3.98 4.51 31.28
CA PRO A 185 4.18 5.64 30.37
C PRO A 185 5.66 5.80 29.97
N GLY A 186 5.92 6.38 28.81
CA GLY A 186 7.27 6.60 28.32
C GLY A 186 7.32 6.75 26.80
N THR A 187 8.48 6.42 26.23
CA THR A 187 8.72 6.59 24.78
C THR A 187 9.10 5.27 24.16
N ILE A 188 8.29 4.80 23.22
CA ILE A 188 8.57 3.64 22.40
C ILE A 188 9.43 4.09 21.23
N LYS A 189 10.55 3.38 20.98
CA LYS A 189 11.38 3.59 19.79
C LYS A 189 11.43 2.29 18.99
N LEU A 190 10.99 2.38 17.74
CA LEU A 190 11.00 1.31 16.77
C LEU A 190 12.06 1.60 15.72
N THR A 191 12.92 0.62 15.44
CA THR A 191 13.86 0.64 14.31
C THR A 191 13.54 -0.53 13.39
N VAL A 192 13.44 -0.27 12.09
CA VAL A 192 13.18 -1.30 11.06
C VAL A 192 14.27 -1.22 10.00
N GLU A 193 14.94 -2.34 9.76
CA GLU A 193 16.13 -2.42 8.93
C GLU A 193 16.01 -3.51 7.86
N SER A 194 16.70 -3.33 6.75
CA SER A 194 16.86 -4.35 5.72
C SER A 194 18.15 -4.12 4.94
N ASN A 195 18.80 -5.20 4.51
CA ASN A 195 20.09 -5.12 3.83
C ASN A 195 19.98 -4.30 2.53
N GLY A 196 20.91 -3.36 2.36
CA GLY A 196 21.07 -2.60 1.12
C GLY A 196 20.10 -1.43 0.92
N ILE A 197 19.24 -1.12 1.89
CA ILE A 197 18.33 0.04 1.85
C ILE A 197 18.37 0.84 3.16
N LYS A 198 17.94 2.10 3.12
CA LYS A 198 17.94 2.98 4.30
C LYS A 198 16.94 2.46 5.36
N PRO A 199 17.37 2.34 6.63
CA PRO A 199 16.48 1.94 7.72
C PRO A 199 15.46 3.03 8.03
N ALA A 200 14.42 2.66 8.77
CA ALA A 200 13.41 3.58 9.28
C ALA A 200 13.34 3.56 10.79
N HIS A 201 13.04 4.71 11.37
CA HIS A 201 12.86 4.88 12.80
C HIS A 201 11.50 5.53 13.07
N LEU A 202 10.82 5.09 14.13
CA LEU A 202 9.58 5.68 14.59
C LEU A 202 9.60 5.81 16.11
N VAL A 203 9.11 6.95 16.59
CA VAL A 203 8.97 7.24 18.02
C VAL A 203 7.50 7.42 18.33
N ILE A 204 6.98 6.65 19.29
CA ILE A 204 5.58 6.71 19.74
C ILE A 204 5.58 6.95 21.25
N PRO A 205 5.08 8.09 21.75
CA PRO A 205 4.91 8.29 23.18
C PRO A 205 3.72 7.48 23.70
N THR A 206 3.83 7.01 24.94
CA THR A 206 2.72 6.44 25.71
C THR A 206 2.27 7.41 26.80
N THR A 207 0.97 7.68 26.86
CA THR A 207 0.35 8.54 27.88
C THR A 207 -0.16 7.71 29.05
N ALA A 208 -0.36 8.34 30.21
CA ALA A 208 -1.06 7.69 31.31
C ALA A 208 -2.46 7.22 30.86
N PRO A 209 -3.01 6.17 31.51
CA PRO A 209 -4.34 5.63 31.19
C PRO A 209 -5.47 6.65 31.27
#